data_AF-A0A4Y8I4D6-F1
#
_entry.id   AF-A0A4Y8I4D6-F1
#
_cell.length_a   1.000
_cell.length_b   1.000
_cell.length_c   1.000
_cell.angle_alpha   90.00
_cell.angle_beta   90.00
_cell.angle_gamma   90.00
#
_symmetry.space_group_name_H-M   'P 1'
#
loop_
_entity.id
_entity.type
_entity.pdbx_description
1 polymer ?
#
loop_
_entity_poly.entity_id
_entity_poly.type
_entity_poly.pdbx_seq_one_letter_code
_entity_poly.pdbx_strand_id
1 'polypeptide(L)'
;MGYVLKRRSWAEETRHSLYQARYEEGTSFLDEVSEQIGRRFFLLKRLWWAIEDQNAKRIAQCEAAYFVAVEDWNALYWRNRNKIRLLAGEDQASDFLDYKDNNSGDKPNSLHYKFVIAHRKVMAAKSDMRLSDDAKRQVTELNMKCLVFLERLTSTFIERAMALRLLEIPTGPGGTEQAGAMDAKSIRH
;
A
#
# COMPACT_ATOMS: atom_id res chain seq x y z
N MET A 1 13.92 47.44 14.42
CA MET A 1 14.79 46.23 14.32
C MET A 1 14.28 45.02 15.13
N GLY A 2 13.75 45.18 16.35
CA GLY A 2 13.29 44.03 17.18
C GLY A 2 12.08 43.23 16.66
N TYR A 3 11.16 43.83 15.90
CA TYR A 3 10.00 43.12 15.33
C TYR A 3 10.37 42.15 14.19
N VAL A 4 11.39 42.46 13.40
CA VAL A 4 11.87 41.60 12.30
C VAL A 4 12.60 40.37 12.87
N LEU A 5 13.37 40.55 13.94
CA LEU A 5 14.05 39.46 14.64
C LEU A 5 13.06 38.49 15.31
N LYS A 6 12.02 39.00 15.98
CA LYS A 6 10.94 38.16 16.56
C LYS A 6 10.11 37.41 15.52
N ARG A 7 9.83 38.03 14.35
CA ARG A 7 9.12 37.34 13.26
C ARG A 7 9.96 36.22 12.63
N ARG A 8 11.27 36.44 12.51
CA ARG A 8 12.20 35.44 11.95
C ARG A 8 12.36 34.23 12.88
N SER A 9 12.49 34.45 14.20
CA SER A 9 12.54 33.37 15.18
C SER A 9 11.25 32.55 15.20
N TRP A 10 10.08 33.21 15.14
CA TRP A 10 8.78 32.53 15.11
C TRP A 10 8.57 31.69 13.85
N ALA A 11 8.98 32.21 12.69
CA ALA A 11 8.87 31.48 11.42
C ALA A 11 9.79 30.24 11.39
N GLU A 12 11.00 30.34 11.91
CA GLU A 12 11.95 29.23 12.02
C GLU A 12 11.46 28.17 13.02
N GLU A 13 10.96 28.59 14.18
CA GLU A 13 10.37 27.71 15.20
C GLU A 13 9.13 26.97 14.67
N THR A 14 8.24 27.69 13.99
CA THR A 14 7.05 27.09 13.36
C THR A 14 7.45 26.09 12.28
N ARG A 15 8.43 26.41 11.43
CA ARG A 15 8.93 25.50 10.40
C ARG A 15 9.51 24.22 10.99
N HIS A 16 10.32 24.34 12.05
CA HIS A 16 10.87 23.20 12.77
C HIS A 16 9.77 22.34 13.39
N SER A 17 8.81 22.95 14.08
CA SER A 17 7.67 22.24 14.69
C SER A 17 6.83 21.49 13.66
N LEU A 18 6.49 22.13 12.53
CA LEU A 18 5.76 21.48 11.43
C LEU A 18 6.55 20.32 10.83
N TYR A 19 7.85 20.50 10.66
CA TYR A 19 8.72 19.46 10.14
C TYR A 19 8.77 18.24 11.06
N GLN A 20 8.93 18.46 12.38
CA GLN A 20 8.92 17.40 13.39
C GLN A 20 7.58 16.66 13.39
N ALA A 21 6.47 17.39 13.39
CA ALA A 21 5.13 16.77 13.33
C ALA A 21 4.94 15.91 12.08
N ARG A 22 5.44 16.35 10.91
CA ARG A 22 5.40 15.56 9.66
C ARG A 22 6.29 14.34 9.71
N TYR A 23 7.45 14.43 10.34
CA TYR A 23 8.33 13.29 10.52
C TYR A 23 7.68 12.23 11.41
N GLU A 24 7.13 12.62 12.57
CA GLU A 24 6.44 11.73 13.50
C GLU A 24 5.17 11.09 12.87
N GLU A 25 4.37 11.88 12.15
CA GLU A 25 3.23 11.37 11.38
C GLU A 25 3.70 10.33 10.34
N GLY A 26 4.80 10.63 9.64
CA GLY A 26 5.38 9.76 8.63
C GLY A 26 5.85 8.43 9.19
N THR A 27 6.57 8.43 10.31
CA THR A 27 7.04 7.20 10.97
C THR A 27 5.88 6.34 11.46
N SER A 28 4.88 6.95 12.14
CA SER A 28 3.68 6.24 12.59
C SER A 28 2.93 5.61 11.42
N PHE A 29 2.79 6.35 10.32
CA PHE A 29 2.13 5.85 9.13
C PHE A 29 2.88 4.68 8.47
N LEU A 30 4.22 4.73 8.41
CA LEU A 30 5.02 3.63 7.86
C LEU A 30 4.84 2.35 8.67
N ASP A 31 4.80 2.44 9.99
CA ASP A 31 4.53 1.30 10.88
C ASP A 31 3.13 0.73 10.63
N GLU A 32 2.10 1.59 10.58
CA GLU A 32 0.71 1.18 10.29
C GLU A 32 0.57 0.45 8.94
N VAL A 33 1.19 1.00 7.88
CA VAL A 33 1.13 0.41 6.53
C VAL A 33 1.92 -0.90 6.47
N SER A 34 3.09 -0.95 7.11
CA SER A 34 3.89 -2.17 7.22
C SER A 34 3.10 -3.29 7.93
N GLU A 35 2.44 -2.96 9.04
CA GLU A 35 1.59 -3.90 9.77
C GLU A 35 0.41 -4.37 8.91
N GLN A 36 -0.28 -3.47 8.20
CA GLN A 36 -1.37 -3.86 7.31
C GLN A 36 -0.91 -4.79 6.18
N ILE A 37 0.20 -4.46 5.51
CA ILE A 37 0.78 -5.29 4.44
C ILE A 37 1.15 -6.67 5.00
N GLY A 38 1.87 -6.69 6.13
CA GLY A 38 2.30 -7.91 6.80
C GLY A 38 1.11 -8.78 7.23
N ARG A 39 0.12 -8.20 7.90
CA ARG A 39 -1.10 -8.89 8.36
C ARG A 39 -1.85 -9.50 7.19
N ARG A 40 -2.10 -8.74 6.12
CA ARG A 40 -2.83 -9.23 4.94
C ARG A 40 -2.07 -10.36 4.25
N PHE A 41 -0.77 -10.21 4.05
CA PHE A 41 0.08 -11.25 3.45
C PHE A 41 0.09 -12.53 4.31
N PHE A 42 0.32 -12.39 5.61
CA PHE A 42 0.38 -13.52 6.53
C PHE A 42 -0.94 -14.32 6.55
N LEU A 43 -2.08 -13.63 6.57
CA LEU A 43 -3.39 -14.29 6.53
C LEU A 43 -3.66 -14.98 5.20
N LEU A 44 -3.26 -14.40 4.06
CA LEU A 44 -3.33 -15.09 2.76
C LEU A 44 -2.49 -16.36 2.75
N LYS A 45 -1.25 -16.27 3.27
CA LYS A 45 -0.34 -17.41 3.35
C LYS A 45 -0.89 -18.51 4.25
N ARG A 46 -1.52 -18.16 5.37
CA ARG A 46 -2.18 -19.12 6.27
C ARG A 46 -3.38 -19.79 5.61
N LEU A 47 -4.18 -19.04 4.85
CA LEU A 47 -5.27 -19.60 4.07
C LEU A 47 -4.72 -20.59 3.02
N TRP A 48 -3.67 -20.20 2.30
CA TRP A 48 -2.99 -21.08 1.36
C TRP A 48 -2.55 -22.40 2.00
N TRP A 49 -1.84 -22.35 3.14
CA TRP A 49 -1.42 -23.56 3.84
C TRP A 49 -2.59 -24.43 4.33
N ALA A 50 -3.67 -23.81 4.80
CA ALA A 50 -4.86 -24.56 5.21
C ALA A 50 -5.51 -25.30 4.03
N ILE A 51 -5.48 -24.68 2.84
CA ILE A 51 -5.95 -25.28 1.58
C ILE A 51 -5.06 -26.47 1.18
N GLU A 52 -3.74 -26.32 1.26
CA GLU A 52 -2.76 -27.37 0.98
C GLU A 52 -2.94 -28.57 1.91
N ASP A 53 -3.23 -28.32 3.19
CA ASP A 53 -3.51 -29.34 4.21
C ASP A 53 -4.90 -30.00 4.07
N GLN A 54 -5.74 -29.53 3.13
CA GLN A 54 -7.12 -30.01 2.87
C GLN A 54 -8.03 -30.06 4.12
N ASN A 55 -7.76 -29.21 5.13
CA ASN A 55 -8.53 -29.20 6.38
C ASN A 55 -9.68 -28.21 6.30
N ALA A 56 -10.88 -28.68 5.95
CA ALA A 56 -12.07 -27.84 5.74
C ALA A 56 -12.38 -26.86 6.89
N LYS A 57 -12.27 -27.32 8.15
CA LYS A 57 -12.50 -26.46 9.32
C LYS A 57 -11.48 -25.33 9.41
N ARG A 58 -10.20 -25.66 9.20
CA ARG A 58 -9.11 -24.67 9.24
C ARG A 58 -9.18 -23.71 8.05
N ILE A 59 -9.56 -24.20 6.87
CA ILE A 59 -9.79 -23.37 5.68
C ILE A 59 -10.83 -22.31 5.99
N ALA A 60 -12.02 -22.69 6.48
CA ALA A 60 -13.09 -21.74 6.79
C ALA A 60 -12.66 -20.68 7.83
N GLN A 61 -11.92 -21.08 8.86
CA GLN A 61 -11.39 -20.15 9.88
C GLN A 61 -10.37 -19.17 9.30
N CYS A 62 -9.40 -19.66 8.53
CA CYS A 62 -8.39 -18.83 7.90
C CYS A 62 -8.98 -17.89 6.84
N GLU A 63 -9.98 -18.38 6.10
CA GLU A 63 -10.70 -17.61 5.08
C GLU A 63 -11.44 -16.43 5.71
N ALA A 64 -12.23 -16.66 6.75
CA ALA A 64 -12.94 -15.60 7.46
C ALA A 64 -11.98 -14.52 7.98
N ALA A 65 -10.89 -14.92 8.63
CA ALA A 65 -9.88 -13.98 9.13
C ALA A 65 -9.19 -13.19 8.00
N TYR A 66 -8.90 -13.85 6.87
CA TYR A 66 -8.31 -13.21 5.71
C TYR A 66 -9.25 -12.19 5.07
N PHE A 67 -10.55 -12.51 4.93
CA PHE A 67 -11.53 -11.58 4.35
C PHE A 67 -11.68 -10.30 5.17
N VAL A 68 -11.67 -10.39 6.51
CA VAL A 68 -11.64 -9.18 7.37
C VAL A 68 -10.44 -8.29 7.04
N ALA A 69 -9.24 -8.88 6.85
CA ALA A 69 -8.06 -8.10 6.47
C ALA A 69 -8.15 -7.53 5.04
N VAL A 70 -8.87 -8.19 4.13
CA VAL A 70 -9.16 -7.65 2.79
C VAL A 70 -10.12 -6.47 2.86
N GLU A 71 -11.15 -6.55 3.69
CA GLU A 71 -12.10 -5.45 3.93
C GLU A 71 -11.41 -4.24 4.55
N ASP A 72 -10.62 -4.44 5.61
CA ASP A 72 -9.80 -3.39 6.25
C ASP A 72 -8.88 -2.70 5.22
N TRP A 73 -8.21 -3.50 4.38
CA TRP A 73 -7.36 -2.99 3.31
C TRP A 73 -8.16 -2.20 2.27
N ASN A 74 -9.30 -2.74 1.85
CA ASN A 74 -10.14 -2.14 0.82
C ASN A 74 -10.78 -0.81 1.28
N ALA A 75 -11.04 -0.66 2.57
CA ALA A 75 -11.52 0.59 3.15
C ALA A 75 -10.46 1.70 3.16
N LEU A 76 -9.18 1.34 3.18
CA LEU A 76 -8.08 2.28 3.50
C LEU A 76 -7.09 2.51 2.36
N TYR A 77 -7.11 1.70 1.29
CA TYR A 77 -6.07 1.77 0.24
C TYR A 77 -5.93 3.16 -0.39
N TRP A 78 -7.05 3.86 -0.64
CA TRP A 78 -7.01 5.17 -1.29
C TRP A 78 -6.33 6.20 -0.39
N ARG A 79 -6.66 6.17 0.90
CA ARG A 79 -6.03 7.01 1.93
C ARG A 79 -4.54 6.70 2.03
N ASN A 80 -4.18 5.42 2.08
CA ASN A 80 -2.78 4.99 2.18
C ASN A 80 -1.98 5.43 0.94
N ARG A 81 -2.52 5.27 -0.27
CA ARG A 81 -1.91 5.77 -1.51
C ARG A 81 -1.63 7.27 -1.43
N ASN A 82 -2.59 8.06 -0.98
CA ASN A 82 -2.43 9.51 -0.88
C ASN A 82 -1.41 9.92 0.18
N LYS A 83 -1.37 9.24 1.32
CA LYS A 83 -0.35 9.46 2.35
C LYS A 83 1.04 9.10 1.84
N ILE A 84 1.19 7.95 1.17
CA ILE A 84 2.45 7.54 0.52
C ILE A 84 2.88 8.61 -0.48
N ARG A 85 1.96 9.12 -1.31
CA ARG A 85 2.26 10.19 -2.25
C ARG A 85 2.87 11.40 -1.53
N LEU A 86 2.24 11.89 -0.48
CA LEU A 86 2.72 13.07 0.25
C LEU A 86 4.08 12.84 0.93
N LEU A 87 4.31 11.64 1.47
CA LEU A 87 5.50 11.33 2.27
C LEU A 87 6.69 10.87 1.42
N ALA A 88 6.44 10.13 0.34
CA ALA A 88 7.44 9.42 -0.45
C ALA A 88 7.35 9.68 -1.97
N GLY A 89 6.37 10.45 -2.45
CA GLY A 89 6.23 10.83 -3.85
C GLY A 89 5.32 9.91 -4.69
N GLU A 90 5.08 10.31 -5.94
CA GLU A 90 4.11 9.65 -6.83
C GLU A 90 4.55 8.24 -7.25
N ASP A 91 5.85 8.01 -7.41
CA ASP A 91 6.38 6.70 -7.82
C ASP A 91 6.05 5.63 -6.77
N GLN A 92 6.32 5.90 -5.49
CA GLN A 92 5.97 4.99 -4.40
C GLN A 92 4.45 4.82 -4.24
N ALA A 93 3.68 5.88 -4.50
CA ALA A 93 2.22 5.81 -4.46
C ALA A 93 1.67 4.90 -5.58
N SER A 94 2.29 4.94 -6.76
CA SER A 94 1.93 4.09 -7.90
C SER A 94 2.39 2.65 -7.70
N ASP A 95 3.57 2.42 -7.13
CA ASP A 95 4.04 1.09 -6.71
C ASP A 95 3.10 0.46 -5.67
N PHE A 96 2.45 1.26 -4.81
CA PHE A 96 1.40 0.77 -3.91
C PHE A 96 0.09 0.47 -4.64
N LEU A 97 -0.40 1.45 -5.40
CA LEU A 97 -1.64 1.37 -6.17
C LEU A 97 -1.57 2.23 -7.44
N ASP A 98 -1.58 1.56 -8.59
CA ASP A 98 -1.77 2.17 -9.90
C ASP A 98 -3.15 1.80 -10.46
N TYR A 99 -4.00 2.79 -10.75
CA TYR A 99 -5.33 2.54 -11.31
C TYR A 99 -5.28 1.93 -12.71
N LYS A 100 -4.18 2.12 -13.45
CA LYS A 100 -4.01 1.51 -14.77
C LYS A 100 -3.91 -0.01 -14.69
N ASP A 101 -3.46 -0.54 -13.56
CA ASP A 101 -3.33 -1.98 -13.35
C ASP A 101 -4.68 -2.71 -13.30
N ASN A 102 -5.79 -2.01 -13.14
CA ASN A 102 -7.12 -2.62 -13.24
C ASN A 102 -7.33 -3.30 -14.60
N ASN A 103 -6.70 -2.77 -15.65
CA ASN A 103 -6.80 -3.29 -17.02
C ASN A 103 -5.56 -4.10 -17.46
N SER A 104 -4.54 -4.24 -16.61
CA SER A 104 -3.26 -4.89 -16.95
C SER A 104 -3.32 -6.44 -16.94
N GLY A 105 -4.50 -7.02 -16.74
CA GLY A 105 -4.69 -8.48 -16.69
C GLY A 105 -3.91 -9.12 -15.54
N ASP A 106 -3.08 -10.12 -15.86
CA ASP A 106 -2.37 -10.96 -14.88
C ASP A 106 -0.99 -10.42 -14.44
N LYS A 107 -0.55 -9.26 -14.96
CA LYS A 107 0.78 -8.71 -14.65
C LYS A 107 0.73 -7.28 -14.12
N PRO A 108 0.05 -7.04 -12.98
CA PRO A 108 0.07 -5.72 -12.35
C PRO A 108 1.46 -5.39 -11.78
N ASN A 109 1.82 -4.12 -11.83
CA ASN A 109 3.03 -3.60 -11.22
C ASN A 109 2.83 -3.27 -9.75
N SER A 110 1.67 -2.72 -9.40
CA SER A 110 1.34 -2.25 -8.07
C SER A 110 1.02 -3.35 -7.07
N LEU A 111 1.41 -3.13 -5.83
CA LEU A 111 1.26 -4.09 -4.73
C LEU A 111 -0.21 -4.46 -4.49
N HIS A 112 -1.13 -3.49 -4.56
CA HIS A 112 -2.56 -3.73 -4.39
C HIS A 112 -3.08 -4.81 -5.36
N TYR A 113 -2.81 -4.67 -6.66
CA TYR A 113 -3.31 -5.62 -7.64
C TYR A 113 -2.54 -6.95 -7.61
N LYS A 114 -1.27 -6.96 -7.20
CA LYS A 114 -0.54 -8.21 -6.91
C LYS A 114 -1.22 -9.02 -5.80
N PHE A 115 -1.74 -8.38 -4.75
CA PHE A 115 -2.57 -9.05 -3.75
C PHE A 115 -3.85 -9.64 -4.37
N VAL A 116 -4.51 -8.91 -5.28
CA VAL A 116 -5.72 -9.37 -5.98
C VAL A 116 -5.42 -10.63 -6.81
N ILE A 117 -4.31 -10.65 -7.56
CA ILE A 117 -3.91 -11.83 -8.34
C ILE A 117 -3.61 -13.02 -7.43
N ALA A 118 -2.80 -12.83 -6.39
CA ALA A 118 -2.48 -13.91 -5.45
C ALA A 118 -3.73 -14.46 -4.77
N HIS A 119 -4.66 -13.59 -4.36
CA HIS A 119 -5.96 -13.99 -3.82
C HIS A 119 -6.73 -14.88 -4.80
N ARG A 120 -6.91 -14.43 -6.05
CA ARG A 120 -7.62 -15.19 -7.08
C ARG A 120 -7.01 -16.58 -7.29
N LYS A 121 -5.67 -16.68 -7.32
CA LYS A 121 -4.99 -17.98 -7.48
C LYS A 121 -5.17 -18.89 -6.27
N VAL A 122 -5.09 -18.36 -5.06
CA VAL A 122 -5.36 -19.14 -3.83
C VAL A 122 -6.80 -19.65 -3.80
N MET A 123 -7.77 -18.81 -4.19
CA MET A 123 -9.18 -19.21 -4.28
C MET A 123 -9.45 -20.22 -5.39
N ALA A 124 -8.76 -20.10 -6.52
CA ALA A 124 -8.83 -21.09 -7.59
C ALA A 124 -8.28 -22.45 -7.13
N ALA A 125 -7.14 -22.44 -6.42
CA ALA A 125 -6.57 -23.67 -5.84
C ALA A 125 -7.52 -24.32 -4.82
N LYS A 126 -8.21 -23.54 -3.98
CA LYS A 126 -9.26 -24.07 -3.08
C LYS A 126 -10.31 -24.91 -3.83
N SER A 127 -10.63 -24.54 -5.07
CA SER A 127 -11.63 -25.22 -5.90
C SER A 127 -11.04 -26.36 -6.74
N ASP A 128 -9.78 -26.24 -7.17
CA ASP A 128 -9.05 -27.25 -7.94
C ASP A 128 -7.58 -27.34 -7.49
N MET A 129 -7.23 -28.46 -6.84
CA MET A 129 -5.86 -28.69 -6.35
C MET A 129 -4.78 -28.77 -7.41
N ARG A 130 -5.13 -28.97 -8.69
CA ARG A 130 -4.15 -28.91 -9.77
C ARG A 130 -3.56 -27.50 -9.95
N LEU A 131 -4.21 -26.48 -9.41
CA LEU A 131 -3.76 -25.08 -9.47
C LEU A 131 -2.89 -24.68 -8.25
N SER A 132 -2.58 -25.63 -7.37
CA SER A 132 -1.77 -25.45 -6.16
C SER A 132 -0.42 -24.77 -6.43
N ASP A 133 0.32 -25.25 -7.44
CA ASP A 133 1.66 -24.72 -7.76
C ASP A 133 1.62 -23.26 -8.22
N ASP A 134 0.58 -22.87 -8.97
CA ASP A 134 0.41 -21.47 -9.39
C ASP A 134 0.11 -20.56 -8.19
N ALA A 135 -0.77 -21.00 -7.28
CA ALA A 135 -1.06 -20.27 -6.05
C ALA A 135 0.19 -20.09 -5.17
N LYS A 136 0.96 -21.16 -4.96
CA LYS A 136 2.22 -21.13 -4.21
C LYS A 136 3.22 -20.16 -4.82
N ARG A 137 3.37 -20.18 -6.15
CA ARG A 137 4.24 -19.25 -6.89
C ARG A 137 3.81 -17.80 -6.67
N GLN A 138 2.52 -17.48 -6.83
CA GLN A 138 2.01 -16.13 -6.63
C GLN A 138 2.18 -15.63 -5.19
N VAL A 139 1.92 -16.48 -4.19
CA VAL A 139 2.13 -16.12 -2.77
C VAL A 139 3.62 -15.87 -2.49
N THR A 140 4.51 -16.67 -3.08
CA THR A 140 5.96 -16.48 -2.93
C THR A 140 6.44 -15.19 -3.60
N GLU A 141 5.98 -14.91 -4.82
CA GLU A 141 6.29 -13.65 -5.49
C GLU A 141 5.77 -12.45 -4.70
N LEU A 142 4.53 -12.52 -4.21
CA LEU A 142 3.93 -11.46 -3.40
C LEU A 142 4.76 -11.15 -2.16
N ASN A 143 5.30 -12.16 -1.47
CA ASN A 143 6.19 -11.95 -0.32
C ASN A 143 7.39 -11.05 -0.68
N MET A 144 8.07 -11.37 -1.78
CA MET A 144 9.21 -10.60 -2.25
C MET A 144 8.80 -9.16 -2.62
N LYS A 145 7.62 -8.99 -3.24
CA LYS A 145 7.11 -7.68 -3.61
C LYS A 145 6.73 -6.83 -2.40
N CYS A 146 6.16 -7.42 -1.34
CA CYS A 146 5.92 -6.74 -0.07
C CYS A 146 7.22 -6.22 0.54
N LEU A 147 8.26 -7.07 0.62
CA LEU A 147 9.56 -6.71 1.19
C LEU A 147 10.21 -5.56 0.42
N VAL A 148 10.33 -5.70 -0.90
CA VAL A 148 10.95 -4.68 -1.76
C VAL A 148 10.17 -3.36 -1.70
N PHE A 149 8.83 -3.42 -1.66
CA PHE A 149 8.01 -2.22 -1.53
C PHE A 149 8.26 -1.50 -0.20
N LEU A 150 8.25 -2.22 0.93
CA LEU A 150 8.47 -1.62 2.25
C LEU A 150 9.87 -1.04 2.40
N GLU A 151 10.89 -1.72 1.89
CA GLU A 151 12.27 -1.24 1.88
C GLU A 151 12.40 0.06 1.08
N ARG A 152 11.82 0.11 -0.14
CA ARG A 152 11.83 1.31 -0.97
C ARG A 152 11.06 2.45 -0.34
N LEU A 153 9.86 2.19 0.17
CA LEU A 153 9.01 3.20 0.79
C LEU A 153 9.70 3.85 1.99
N THR A 154 10.28 3.04 2.87
CA THR A 154 11.01 3.53 4.06
C THR A 154 12.26 4.30 3.67
N SER A 155 13.05 3.79 2.71
CA SER A 155 14.25 4.46 2.21
C SER A 155 13.92 5.82 1.60
N THR A 156 12.92 5.90 0.71
CA THR A 156 12.52 7.16 0.07
C THR A 156 11.97 8.16 1.09
N PHE A 157 11.23 7.72 2.11
CA PHE A 157 10.79 8.60 3.19
C PHE A 157 12.00 9.18 3.96
N ILE A 158 12.96 8.33 4.35
CA ILE A 158 14.16 8.76 5.08
C ILE A 158 14.99 9.73 4.24
N GLU A 159 15.19 9.46 2.95
CA GLU A 159 15.89 10.35 2.04
C GLU A 159 15.23 11.73 1.95
N ARG A 160 13.89 11.77 1.83
CA ARG A 160 13.14 13.03 1.82
C ARG A 160 13.22 13.76 3.15
N ALA A 161 13.20 13.03 4.25
CA ALA A 161 13.40 13.61 5.58
C ALA A 161 14.81 14.23 5.70
N MET A 162 15.87 13.48 5.38
CA MET A 162 17.24 14.00 5.43
C MET A 162 17.46 15.22 4.52
N ALA A 163 16.75 15.28 3.39
CA ALA A 163 16.77 16.42 2.48
C ALA A 163 15.86 17.60 2.90
N LEU A 164 15.18 17.52 4.05
CA LEU A 164 14.21 18.51 4.55
C LEU A 164 13.02 18.78 3.62
N ARG A 165 12.62 17.77 2.83
CA ARG A 165 11.57 17.86 1.79
C ARG A 165 10.20 17.37 2.25
N LEU A 166 9.99 17.14 3.55
CA LEU A 166 8.68 16.70 4.08
C LEU A 166 7.60 17.81 4.07
N LEU A 167 8.03 19.07 3.98
CA LEU A 167 7.11 20.22 3.83
C LEU A 167 6.80 20.54 2.35
N GLU A 168 7.49 19.88 1.41
CA GLU A 168 7.28 20.08 -0.02
C GLU A 168 6.19 19.13 -0.51
N ILE A 169 5.16 19.69 -1.16
CA ILE A 169 4.14 18.88 -1.83
C ILE A 169 4.76 18.36 -3.14
N PRO A 170 4.82 17.03 -3.35
CA PRO A 170 5.32 16.48 -4.60
C PRO A 170 4.49 16.96 -5.79
N THR A 171 5.15 17.61 -6.75
CA THR A 171 4.56 18.08 -8.00
C THR A 171 4.59 16.96 -9.04
N GLY A 172 3.62 16.07 -8.97
CA GLY A 172 3.32 15.06 -10.00
C GLY A 172 1.80 14.95 -10.15
N PRO A 173 1.27 14.63 -11.34
CA PRO A 173 -0.18 14.48 -11.54
C PRO A 173 -0.69 13.39 -10.59
N GLY A 174 -1.48 13.80 -9.59
CA GLY A 174 -2.04 12.85 -8.64
C GLY A 174 -3.09 11.98 -9.34
N GLY A 175 -3.04 10.67 -9.13
CA GLY A 175 -3.99 9.71 -9.68
C GLY A 175 -5.48 10.02 -9.47
N THR A 176 -5.85 10.99 -8.63
CA THR A 176 -7.21 11.54 -8.51
C THR A 176 -7.74 12.17 -9.80
N GLU A 177 -6.88 12.78 -10.64
CA GLU A 177 -7.29 13.24 -11.98
C GLU A 177 -7.62 12.06 -12.92
N GLN A 178 -7.04 10.88 -12.68
CA GLN A 178 -7.29 9.67 -13.48
C GLN A 178 -8.50 8.88 -12.99
N ALA A 179 -8.76 8.82 -11.68
CA ALA A 179 -9.93 8.14 -11.10
C ALA A 179 -11.26 8.83 -11.50
N GLY A 180 -11.33 10.16 -11.43
CA GLY A 180 -12.52 10.91 -11.87
C GLY A 180 -12.81 10.79 -13.37
N ALA A 181 -11.77 10.55 -14.18
CA ALA A 181 -11.92 10.33 -15.61
C ALA A 181 -12.37 8.90 -15.98
N MET A 182 -12.13 7.90 -15.11
CA MET A 182 -12.56 6.51 -15.32
C MET A 182 -14.00 6.28 -14.85
N ASP A 183 -14.41 6.83 -13.70
CA ASP A 183 -15.81 6.74 -13.24
C ASP A 183 -16.78 7.45 -14.21
N ALA A 184 -16.37 8.56 -14.82
CA ALA A 184 -17.16 9.25 -15.84
C ALA A 184 -17.32 8.45 -17.15
N LYS A 185 -16.42 7.50 -17.44
CA LYS A 185 -16.52 6.61 -18.62
C LYS A 185 -17.35 5.36 -18.34
N SER A 186 -17.39 4.87 -17.11
CA SER A 186 -18.19 3.67 -16.74
C SER A 186 -19.69 3.90 -16.68
N ILE A 187 -20.16 5.16 -16.65
CA ILE A 187 -21.59 5.52 -16.63
C ILE A 187 -22.15 5.68 -18.06
N ARG A 188 -21.31 5.57 -19.09
CA ARG A 188 -21.69 5.66 -20.50
C ARG A 188 -21.43 4.36 -21.25
N HIS A 189 -22.00 3.24 -20.81
CA HIS A 189 -22.29 2.08 -21.67
C HIS A 189 -23.40 1.24 -21.07
#